data_AF-A0AA39TK39-F1
#
_entry.id   AF-A0AA39TK39-F1
#
_cell.length_a   1.000
_cell.length_b   1.000
_cell.length_c   1.000
_cell.angle_alpha   90.00
_cell.angle_beta   90.00
_cell.angle_gamma   90.00
#
_symmetry.space_group_name_H-M   'P 1'
#
loop_
_entity.id
_entity.type
_entity.pdbx_description
1 polymer ?
#
loop_
_entity_poly.entity_id
_entity_poly.type
_entity_poly.pdbx_seq_one_letter_code
_entity_poly.pdbx_strand_id
1 'polypeptide(L)'
;MLFSFADSLDYLLMFFGTIAAVGNGMCMPLMAMLLGDLIDSAGQTASTKVLVHGVCEVSLKFVYLALGSSIASFFQVACWMVTGERQAAQIRGLYLKTILRQDIGFFDETSTGEIVEKMSGDTILIQDAMGQKAGKFIQMLSSFIGGFVMAFVKGWLLTLVMLSSIPPLVISGALMIKLIGKLASHRQTAYSLAATIVELTIGAIRTVASFTGEQQAISNYNKSLIKAYKSGVQEGLATGLGLGTVMFILFCDYGFALWFGGKMIIEKGYKGGDVIIETL
;
A
#
# COMPACT_ATOMS: atom_id res chain seq x y z
N MET A 1 0.94 -10.48 21.49
CA MET A 1 0.57 -9.05 21.60
C MET A 1 1.81 -8.22 21.23
N LEU A 2 1.83 -7.63 20.03
CA LEU A 2 3.02 -6.96 19.46
C LEU A 2 3.42 -5.67 20.22
N PHE A 3 2.45 -5.01 20.87
CA PHE A 3 2.65 -3.76 21.64
C PHE A 3 2.88 -3.97 23.15
N SER A 4 3.10 -5.21 23.60
CA SER A 4 3.26 -5.50 25.03
C SER A 4 4.52 -4.90 25.66
N PHE A 5 5.46 -4.42 24.84
CA PHE A 5 6.74 -3.84 25.27
C PHE A 5 6.76 -2.31 25.18
N ALA A 6 5.60 -1.67 24.99
CA ALA A 6 5.48 -0.23 24.91
C ALA A 6 5.56 0.42 26.30
N ASP A 7 6.48 1.36 26.49
CA ASP A 7 6.53 2.20 27.70
C ASP A 7 5.36 3.19 27.74
N SER A 8 5.06 3.79 28.90
CA SER A 8 4.00 4.80 29.02
C SER A 8 4.21 6.02 28.10
N LEU A 9 5.47 6.33 27.76
CA LEU A 9 5.81 7.37 26.77
C LEU A 9 5.45 6.93 25.35
N ASP A 10 5.70 5.67 24.99
CA ASP A 10 5.34 5.13 23.67
C ASP A 10 3.82 5.15 23.48
N TYR A 11 3.04 4.87 24.53
CA TYR A 11 1.58 5.01 24.50
C TYR A 11 1.11 6.45 24.24
N LEU A 12 1.75 7.45 24.85
CA LEU A 12 1.44 8.86 24.60
C LEU A 12 1.82 9.26 23.16
N LEU A 13 3.02 8.88 22.71
CA LEU A 13 3.48 9.13 21.33
C LEU A 13 2.55 8.48 20.29
N MET A 14 2.10 7.25 20.54
CA MET A 14 1.11 6.58 19.69
C MET A 14 -0.20 7.35 19.67
N PHE A 15 -0.71 7.82 20.81
CA PHE A 15 -1.96 8.58 20.88
C PHE A 15 -1.89 9.93 20.13
N PHE A 16 -0.81 10.69 20.29
CA PHE A 16 -0.62 11.92 19.50
C PHE A 16 -0.43 11.61 18.01
N GLY A 17 0.32 10.54 17.70
CA GLY A 17 0.54 10.07 16.34
C GLY A 17 -0.74 9.62 15.64
N THR A 18 -1.71 9.03 16.34
CA THR A 18 -3.01 8.65 15.77
C THR A 18 -3.90 9.85 15.51
N ILE A 19 -3.96 10.83 16.43
CA ILE A 19 -4.71 12.07 16.21
C ILE A 19 -4.16 12.81 14.99
N ALA A 20 -2.83 12.93 14.90
CA ALA A 20 -2.17 13.53 13.76
C ALA A 20 -2.41 12.74 12.46
N ALA A 21 -2.41 11.41 12.51
CA ALA A 21 -2.75 10.54 11.37
C ALA A 21 -4.19 10.74 10.88
N VAL A 22 -5.15 10.91 11.80
CA VAL A 22 -6.55 11.17 11.48
C VAL A 22 -6.69 12.54 10.81
N GLY A 23 -6.08 13.58 11.38
CA GLY A 23 -6.08 14.92 10.79
C GLY A 23 -5.46 14.94 9.39
N ASN A 24 -4.34 14.25 9.21
CA ASN A 24 -3.69 14.11 7.90
C ASN A 24 -4.54 13.29 6.92
N GLY A 25 -5.20 12.23 7.39
CA GLY A 25 -6.10 11.42 6.56
C GLY A 25 -7.31 12.20 6.05
N MET A 26 -7.87 13.09 6.87
CA MET A 26 -8.97 13.98 6.48
C MET A 26 -8.57 15.09 5.49
N CYS A 27 -7.27 15.35 5.32
CA CYS A 27 -6.76 16.36 4.39
C CYS A 27 -7.22 16.11 2.94
N MET A 28 -7.25 14.85 2.50
CA MET A 28 -7.61 14.50 1.11
C MET A 28 -9.10 14.77 0.82
N PRO A 29 -10.08 14.28 1.63
CA PRO A 29 -11.49 14.66 1.46
C PRO A 29 -11.75 16.17 1.55
N LEU A 30 -11.09 16.87 2.47
CA LEU A 30 -11.22 18.32 2.61
C LEU A 30 -10.67 19.07 1.39
N MET A 31 -9.57 18.60 0.82
CA MET A 31 -9.01 19.13 -0.43
C MET A 31 -9.98 18.96 -1.60
N ALA A 32 -10.60 17.78 -1.73
CA ALA A 32 -11.61 17.53 -2.76
C ALA A 32 -12.80 18.50 -2.61
N MET A 33 -13.26 18.74 -1.38
CA MET A 33 -14.36 19.69 -1.12
C MET A 33 -14.01 21.12 -1.54
N LEU A 34 -12.83 21.62 -1.17
CA LEU A 34 -12.38 22.96 -1.57
C LEU A 34 -12.27 23.08 -3.09
N LEU A 35 -11.84 22.01 -3.78
CA LEU A 35 -11.80 21.97 -5.24
C LEU A 35 -13.21 22.01 -5.85
N GLY A 36 -14.17 21.28 -5.27
CA GLY A 36 -15.58 21.35 -5.70
C GLY A 36 -16.17 22.75 -5.54
N ASP A 37 -15.92 23.41 -4.39
CA ASP A 37 -16.36 24.78 -4.14
C ASP A 37 -15.71 25.78 -5.12
N LEU A 38 -14.43 25.58 -5.49
CA LEU A 38 -13.77 26.37 -6.53
C LEU A 38 -14.47 26.23 -7.88
N ILE A 39 -14.77 24.99 -8.30
CA ILE A 39 -15.40 24.71 -9.58
C ILE A 39 -16.81 25.30 -9.64
N ASP A 40 -17.57 25.20 -8.54
CA ASP A 40 -18.89 25.82 -8.43
C ASP A 40 -18.82 27.35 -8.53
N SER A 41 -17.84 27.97 -7.86
CA SER A 41 -17.62 29.41 -7.94
C SER A 41 -17.20 29.89 -9.33
N ALA A 42 -16.47 29.06 -10.07
CA ALA A 42 -16.05 29.33 -11.44
C ALA A 42 -17.18 29.11 -12.47
N GLY A 43 -18.10 28.17 -12.19
CA GLY A 43 -19.23 27.84 -13.07
C GLY A 43 -20.38 28.85 -13.01
N GLN A 44 -20.51 29.62 -11.92
CA GLN A 44 -21.50 30.68 -11.83
C GLN A 44 -21.01 31.92 -12.60
N THR A 45 -21.75 32.33 -13.63
CA THR A 45 -21.50 33.54 -14.44
C THR A 45 -21.75 34.82 -13.62
N ALA A 46 -20.95 35.06 -12.59
CA ALA A 46 -20.99 36.26 -11.77
C ALA A 46 -19.75 37.11 -12.03
N SER A 47 -19.97 38.42 -12.19
CA SER A 47 -18.98 39.48 -12.40
C SER A 47 -17.55 39.17 -11.91
N THR A 48 -16.53 39.48 -12.71
CA THR A 48 -15.09 39.23 -12.45
C THR A 48 -14.64 39.59 -11.03
N LYS A 49 -15.25 40.61 -10.39
CA LYS A 49 -14.94 41.01 -9.02
C LYS A 49 -15.42 40.02 -7.95
N VAL A 50 -16.58 39.38 -8.15
CA VAL A 50 -17.13 38.36 -7.24
C VAL A 50 -16.35 37.04 -7.37
N LEU A 51 -15.96 36.71 -8.61
CA LEU A 51 -15.12 35.54 -8.89
C LEU A 51 -13.75 35.63 -8.21
N VAL A 52 -13.06 36.78 -8.34
CA VAL A 52 -11.73 36.99 -7.74
C VAL A 52 -11.79 36.95 -6.21
N HIS A 53 -12.85 37.47 -5.60
CA HIS A 53 -13.03 37.41 -4.14
C HIS A 53 -13.27 35.97 -3.65
N GLY A 54 -14.14 35.21 -4.33
CA GLY A 54 -14.39 33.79 -4.00
C GLY A 54 -13.14 32.92 -4.15
N VAL A 55 -12.38 33.11 -5.24
CA VAL A 55 -11.13 32.37 -5.48
C VAL A 55 -10.06 32.73 -4.43
N CYS A 56 -9.94 34.00 -4.02
CA CYS A 56 -9.02 34.39 -2.95
C CYS A 56 -9.38 33.75 -1.60
N GLU A 57 -10.66 33.70 -1.24
CA GLU A 57 -11.10 33.08 0.01
C GLU A 57 -10.81 31.57 0.03
N VAL A 58 -11.08 30.87 -1.08
CA VAL A 58 -10.79 29.44 -1.18
C VAL A 58 -9.28 29.18 -1.24
N SER A 59 -8.51 30.04 -1.92
CA SER A 59 -7.05 29.94 -1.96
C SER A 59 -6.43 30.10 -0.57
N LEU A 60 -6.96 31.01 0.27
CA LEU A 60 -6.56 31.12 1.67
C LEU A 60 -6.87 29.85 2.47
N LYS A 61 -8.05 29.24 2.27
CA LYS A 61 -8.41 27.95 2.90
C LYS A 61 -7.45 26.83 2.49
N PHE A 62 -7.00 26.78 1.23
CA PHE A 62 -5.97 25.84 0.76
C PHE A 62 -4.64 26.04 1.48
N VAL A 63 -4.21 27.29 1.69
CA VAL A 63 -2.95 27.58 2.41
C VAL A 63 -3.04 27.16 3.87
N TYR A 64 -4.14 27.48 4.56
CA TYR A 64 -4.34 27.04 5.95
C TYR A 64 -4.38 25.50 6.07
N LEU A 65 -5.05 24.83 5.14
CA LEU A 65 -5.12 23.38 5.10
C LEU A 65 -3.75 22.76 4.81
N ALA A 66 -2.96 23.32 3.89
CA ALA A 66 -1.61 22.86 3.59
C ALA A 66 -0.64 23.01 4.78
N LEU A 67 -0.73 24.13 5.51
CA LEU A 67 0.06 24.33 6.74
C LEU A 67 -0.36 23.34 7.83
N GLY A 68 -1.67 23.17 8.04
CA GLY A 68 -2.21 22.22 9.00
C GLY A 68 -1.82 20.77 8.69
N SER A 69 -1.93 20.36 7.43
CA SER A 69 -1.58 19.01 6.98
C SER A 69 -0.07 18.75 7.02
N SER A 70 0.76 19.74 6.72
CA SER A 70 2.21 19.62 6.83
C SER A 70 2.63 19.36 8.27
N ILE A 71 2.05 20.11 9.22
CA ILE A 71 2.31 19.94 10.65
C ILE A 71 1.80 18.56 11.11
N ALA A 72 0.57 18.20 10.75
CA ALA A 72 -0.02 16.90 11.11
C ALA A 72 0.78 15.72 10.55
N SER A 73 1.21 15.80 9.29
CA SER A 73 2.03 14.77 8.64
C SER A 73 3.39 14.63 9.31
N PHE A 74 4.04 15.75 9.65
CA PHE A 74 5.30 15.75 10.37
C PHE A 74 5.17 15.06 11.73
N PHE A 75 4.19 15.46 12.55
CA PHE A 75 3.96 14.85 13.86
C PHE A 75 3.58 13.38 13.76
N GLN A 76 2.74 13.01 12.79
CA GLN A 76 2.38 11.62 12.54
C GLN A 76 3.64 10.77 12.28
N VAL A 77 4.44 11.13 11.28
CA VAL A 77 5.61 10.34 10.89
C VAL A 77 6.65 10.32 12.00
N ALA A 78 6.91 11.47 12.63
CA ALA A 78 7.88 11.55 13.73
C ALA A 78 7.48 10.69 14.93
N CYS A 79 6.23 10.79 15.41
CA CYS A 79 5.78 10.03 16.58
C CYS A 79 5.78 8.52 16.33
N TRP A 80 5.33 8.08 15.15
CA TRP A 80 5.31 6.67 14.77
C TRP A 80 6.73 6.12 14.54
N MET A 81 7.61 6.88 13.88
CA MET A 81 8.99 6.45 13.63
C MET A 81 9.79 6.33 14.93
N VAL A 82 9.68 7.32 15.83
CA VAL A 82 10.35 7.28 17.15
C VAL A 82 9.86 6.10 17.99
N THR A 83 8.55 5.85 18.00
CA THR A 83 7.98 4.70 18.73
C THR A 83 8.47 3.36 18.16
N GLY A 84 8.48 3.23 16.83
CA GLY A 84 8.97 2.03 16.15
C GLY A 84 10.45 1.75 16.44
N GLU A 85 11.30 2.79 16.43
CA GLU A 85 12.73 2.66 16.78
C GLU A 85 12.95 2.23 18.23
N ARG A 86 12.26 2.85 19.18
CA ARG A 86 12.36 2.50 20.61
C ARG A 86 11.96 1.06 20.88
N GLN A 87 10.85 0.62 20.30
CA GLN A 87 10.37 -0.76 20.47
C GLN A 87 11.28 -1.77 19.78
N ALA A 88 11.78 -1.46 18.57
CA ALA A 88 12.76 -2.30 17.89
C ALA A 88 14.05 -2.45 18.69
N ALA A 89 14.56 -1.37 19.30
CA ALA A 89 15.74 -1.42 20.14
C ALA A 89 15.53 -2.30 21.39
N GLN A 90 14.38 -2.19 22.06
CA GLN A 90 14.02 -3.04 23.20
C GLN A 90 13.93 -4.51 22.80
N ILE A 91 13.29 -4.82 21.65
CA ILE A 91 13.18 -6.17 21.12
C ILE A 91 14.57 -6.74 20.81
N ARG A 92 15.48 -5.99 20.17
CA ARG A 92 16.87 -6.42 19.93
C ARG A 92 17.58 -6.76 21.24
N GLY A 93 17.40 -5.94 22.28
CA GLY A 93 17.99 -6.18 23.60
C GLY A 93 17.47 -7.46 24.26
N LEU A 94 16.15 -7.67 24.25
CA LEU A 94 15.49 -8.88 24.77
C LEU A 94 15.89 -10.14 23.98
N TYR A 95 15.98 -10.02 22.65
CA TYR A 95 16.35 -11.11 21.76
C TYR A 95 17.78 -11.58 22.04
N LEU A 96 18.75 -10.64 22.11
CA LEU A 96 20.13 -10.96 22.47
C LEU A 96 20.23 -11.58 23.86
N LYS A 97 19.52 -11.03 24.86
CA LYS A 97 19.49 -11.57 26.23
C LYS A 97 18.94 -13.00 26.27
N THR A 98 17.99 -13.33 25.39
CA THR A 98 17.38 -14.66 25.32
C THR A 98 18.32 -15.65 24.63
N ILE A 99 18.97 -15.27 23.53
CA ILE A 99 19.96 -16.11 22.86
C ILE A 99 21.13 -16.44 23.77
N LEU A 100 21.64 -15.47 24.54
CA LEU A 100 22.75 -15.69 25.47
C LEU A 100 22.40 -16.63 26.65
N ARG A 101 21.11 -16.92 26.88
CA ARG A 101 20.63 -17.86 27.90
C ARG A 101 20.35 -19.25 27.35
N GLN A 102 20.51 -19.46 26.04
CA GLN A 102 20.19 -20.72 25.38
C GLN A 102 21.32 -21.73 25.55
N ASP A 103 20.97 -23.02 25.63
CA ASP A 103 21.93 -24.10 25.75
C ASP A 103 22.81 -24.24 24.50
N ILE A 104 24.03 -24.78 24.69
CA ILE A 104 25.03 -24.98 23.63
C ILE A 104 24.46 -25.83 22.47
N GLY A 105 23.59 -26.80 22.76
CA GLY A 105 22.95 -27.62 21.72
C GLY A 105 22.10 -26.83 20.70
N PHE A 106 21.60 -25.64 21.07
CA PHE A 106 20.90 -24.76 20.12
C PHE A 106 21.86 -24.15 19.08
N PHE A 107 23.11 -23.88 19.48
CA PHE A 107 24.16 -23.37 18.60
C PHE A 107 24.81 -24.45 17.75
N ASP A 108 24.68 -25.73 18.14
CA ASP A 108 25.12 -26.86 17.33
C ASP A 108 24.15 -27.16 16.16
N GLU A 109 22.85 -26.92 16.36
CA GLU A 109 21.83 -27.09 15.30
C GLU A 109 21.68 -25.87 14.38
N THR A 110 21.92 -24.65 14.89
CA THR A 110 21.67 -23.41 14.15
C THR A 110 22.97 -22.66 13.87
N SER A 111 23.24 -22.33 12.60
CA SER A 111 24.41 -21.52 12.24
C SER A 111 24.34 -20.14 12.89
N THR A 112 25.43 -19.73 13.55
CA THR A 112 25.56 -18.40 14.16
C THR A 112 25.25 -17.26 13.18
N GLY A 113 25.56 -17.45 11.89
CA GLY A 113 25.23 -16.49 10.83
C GLY A 113 23.73 -16.31 10.60
N GLU A 114 22.96 -17.41 10.64
CA GLU A 114 21.50 -17.39 10.48
C GLU A 114 20.81 -16.69 11.65
N ILE A 115 21.34 -16.85 12.86
CA ILE A 115 20.81 -16.19 14.07
C ILE A 115 21.00 -14.66 13.98
N VAL A 116 22.17 -14.21 13.52
CA VAL A 116 22.48 -12.77 13.33
C VAL A 116 21.64 -12.16 12.21
N GLU A 117 21.44 -12.92 11.12
CA GLU A 117 20.60 -12.50 10.00
C GLU A 117 19.13 -12.37 10.42
N LYS A 118 18.58 -13.37 11.13
CA LYS A 118 17.22 -13.31 11.70
C LYS A 118 17.06 -12.14 12.66
N MET A 119 18.03 -11.95 13.58
CA MET A 119 18.00 -10.83 14.53
C MET A 119 17.91 -9.48 13.81
N SER A 120 18.73 -9.27 12.78
CA SER A 120 18.80 -7.99 12.08
C SER A 120 17.60 -7.80 11.15
N GLY A 121 17.31 -8.81 10.32
CA GLY A 121 16.24 -8.78 9.33
C GLY A 121 14.85 -8.69 9.94
N ASP A 122 14.51 -9.60 10.87
CA ASP A 122 13.17 -9.64 11.46
C ASP A 122 12.90 -8.39 12.30
N THR A 123 13.92 -7.87 13.01
CA THR A 123 13.72 -6.66 13.81
C THR A 123 13.53 -5.42 12.94
N ILE A 124 14.22 -5.32 11.78
CA ILE A 124 13.98 -4.22 10.83
C ILE A 124 12.56 -4.31 10.25
N LEU A 125 12.09 -5.52 9.92
CA LEU A 125 10.73 -5.73 9.43
C LEU A 125 9.68 -5.34 10.48
N ILE A 126 9.92 -5.69 11.75
CA ILE A 126 9.05 -5.30 12.87
C ILE A 126 9.07 -3.77 13.05
N GLN A 127 10.24 -3.13 12.98
CA GLN A 127 10.37 -1.68 13.08
C GLN A 127 9.57 -0.96 11.98
N ASP A 128 9.67 -1.43 10.74
CA ASP A 128 8.93 -0.88 9.59
C ASP A 128 7.42 -1.08 9.74
N ALA A 129 7.00 -2.26 10.21
CA ALA A 129 5.61 -2.58 10.47
C ALA A 129 5.00 -1.71 11.59
N MET A 130 5.70 -1.55 12.72
CA MET A 130 5.23 -0.82 13.89
C MET A 130 5.32 0.70 13.73
N GLY A 131 6.31 1.19 12.99
CA GLY A 131 6.49 2.62 12.74
C GLY A 131 5.64 3.10 11.56
N GLN A 132 6.21 3.03 10.35
CA GLN A 132 5.63 3.68 9.18
C GLN A 132 4.31 3.04 8.73
N LYS A 133 4.21 1.71 8.69
CA LYS A 133 3.02 1.03 8.17
C LYS A 133 1.80 1.21 9.08
N ALA A 134 1.98 1.15 10.39
CA ALA A 134 0.89 1.38 11.35
C ALA A 134 0.30 2.79 11.21
N GLY A 135 1.15 3.83 11.19
CA GLY A 135 0.70 5.21 11.01
C GLY A 135 -0.01 5.43 9.68
N LYS A 136 0.52 4.84 8.59
CA LYS A 136 -0.08 4.93 7.26
C LYS A 136 -1.42 4.20 7.15
N PHE A 137 -1.56 3.05 7.81
CA PHE A 137 -2.82 2.31 7.87
C PHE A 137 -3.93 3.14 8.52
N ILE A 138 -3.62 3.82 9.63
CA ILE A 138 -4.59 4.66 10.33
C ILE A 138 -4.97 5.90 9.49
N GLN A 139 -4.00 6.51 8.81
CA GLN A 139 -4.27 7.59 7.86
C GLN A 139 -5.20 7.12 6.74
N MET A 140 -4.91 5.99 6.08
CA MET A 140 -5.74 5.44 5.01
C MET A 140 -7.15 5.12 5.50
N LEU A 141 -7.27 4.54 6.70
CA LEU A 141 -8.58 4.27 7.31
C LEU A 141 -9.35 5.55 7.59
N SER A 142 -8.68 6.59 8.09
CA SER A 142 -9.27 7.90 8.32
C SER A 142 -9.68 8.59 7.03
N SER A 143 -8.87 8.50 5.97
CA SER A 143 -9.21 9.02 4.64
C SER A 143 -10.41 8.29 4.06
N PHE A 144 -10.48 6.96 4.22
CA PHE A 144 -11.60 6.16 3.75
C PHE A 144 -12.90 6.53 4.45
N ILE A 145 -12.90 6.57 5.80
CA ILE A 145 -14.07 6.95 6.59
C ILE A 145 -14.45 8.41 6.31
N GLY A 146 -13.47 9.32 6.30
CA GLY A 146 -13.68 10.73 6.02
C GLY A 146 -14.26 10.98 4.63
N GLY A 147 -13.72 10.31 3.60
CA GLY A 147 -14.21 10.38 2.23
C GLY A 147 -15.64 9.86 2.12
N PHE A 148 -15.93 8.71 2.73
CA PHE A 148 -17.28 8.12 2.72
C PHE A 148 -18.30 9.03 3.41
N VAL A 149 -17.99 9.56 4.58
CA VAL A 149 -18.87 10.51 5.30
C VAL A 149 -19.11 11.78 4.46
N MET A 150 -18.05 12.36 3.90
CA MET A 150 -18.15 13.56 3.06
C MET A 150 -19.00 13.33 1.81
N ALA A 151 -18.83 12.19 1.17
CA ALA A 151 -19.57 11.82 -0.03
C ALA A 151 -21.08 11.68 0.30
N PHE A 152 -21.45 10.99 1.38
CA PHE A 152 -22.85 10.85 1.80
C PHE A 152 -23.51 12.18 2.18
N VAL A 153 -22.75 13.13 2.73
CA VAL A 153 -23.25 14.46 3.09
C VAL A 153 -23.55 15.32 1.86
N LYS A 154 -22.72 15.23 0.80
CA LYS A 154 -22.89 16.02 -0.43
C LYS A 154 -23.97 15.46 -1.36
N GLY A 155 -24.05 14.14 -1.52
CA GLY A 155 -24.98 13.52 -2.45
C GLY A 155 -25.25 12.05 -2.17
N TRP A 156 -26.20 11.75 -1.28
CA TRP A 156 -26.54 10.36 -0.95
C TRP A 156 -26.99 9.51 -2.16
N LEU A 157 -27.53 10.14 -3.22
CA LEU A 157 -28.00 9.42 -4.41
C LEU A 157 -26.86 9.08 -5.39
N LEU A 158 -25.91 10.00 -5.59
CA LEU A 158 -24.76 9.78 -6.47
C LEU A 158 -23.80 8.77 -5.83
N THR A 159 -23.56 8.91 -4.53
CA THR A 159 -22.73 7.98 -3.76
C THR A 159 -23.25 6.56 -3.79
N LEU A 160 -24.57 6.35 -3.66
CA LEU A 160 -25.15 5.01 -3.73
C LEU A 160 -24.90 4.35 -5.10
N VAL A 161 -24.96 5.14 -6.17
CA VAL A 161 -24.75 4.63 -7.53
C VAL A 161 -23.28 4.32 -7.77
N MET A 162 -22.36 5.17 -7.32
CA MET A 162 -20.92 4.89 -7.37
C MET A 162 -20.53 3.69 -6.49
N LEU A 163 -21.15 3.56 -5.31
CA LEU A 163 -20.95 2.43 -4.41
C LEU A 163 -21.37 1.11 -5.07
N SER A 164 -22.37 1.13 -5.96
CA SER A 164 -22.78 -0.05 -6.74
C SER A 164 -21.75 -0.48 -7.79
N SER A 165 -20.85 0.40 -8.23
CA SER A 165 -19.76 0.07 -9.15
C SER A 165 -18.54 -0.56 -8.46
N ILE A 166 -18.41 -0.40 -7.13
CA ILE A 166 -17.28 -0.93 -6.37
C ILE A 166 -17.21 -2.46 -6.37
N PRO A 167 -18.29 -3.24 -6.15
CA PRO A 167 -18.20 -4.70 -6.11
C PRO A 167 -17.69 -5.33 -7.43
N PRO A 168 -18.16 -4.92 -8.62
CA PRO A 168 -17.56 -5.37 -9.89
C PRO A 168 -16.04 -5.11 -9.98
N LEU A 169 -15.59 -3.92 -9.57
CA LEU A 169 -14.18 -3.55 -9.57
C LEU A 169 -13.38 -4.42 -8.60
N VAL A 170 -13.88 -4.62 -7.38
CA VAL A 170 -13.25 -5.46 -6.35
C VAL A 170 -13.18 -6.93 -6.81
N ILE A 171 -14.24 -7.46 -7.43
CA ILE A 171 -14.25 -8.85 -7.93
C ILE A 171 -13.19 -9.02 -9.02
N SER A 172 -13.13 -8.10 -9.98
CA SER A 172 -12.12 -8.12 -11.05
C SER A 172 -10.69 -8.04 -10.49
N GLY A 173 -10.44 -7.08 -9.59
CA GLY A 173 -9.15 -6.91 -8.92
C GLY A 173 -8.75 -8.14 -8.08
N ALA A 174 -9.68 -8.72 -7.32
CA ALA A 174 -9.42 -9.90 -6.49
C ALA A 174 -9.10 -11.14 -7.34
N LEU A 175 -9.79 -11.33 -8.46
CA LEU A 175 -9.49 -12.41 -9.42
C LEU A 175 -8.09 -12.23 -10.01
N MET A 176 -7.73 -11.00 -10.41
CA MET A 176 -6.40 -10.68 -10.91
C MET A 176 -5.31 -10.96 -9.86
N ILE A 177 -5.47 -10.48 -8.62
CA ILE A 177 -4.49 -10.70 -7.54
C ILE A 177 -4.31 -12.20 -7.29
N LYS A 178 -5.40 -12.98 -7.28
CA LYS A 178 -5.31 -14.43 -7.13
C LYS A 178 -4.58 -15.10 -8.30
N LEU A 179 -4.88 -14.70 -9.53
CA LEU A 179 -4.25 -15.26 -10.74
C LEU A 179 -2.75 -14.95 -10.78
N ILE A 180 -2.37 -13.69 -10.54
CA ILE A 180 -0.97 -13.25 -10.50
C ILE A 180 -0.25 -13.93 -9.34
N GLY A 181 -0.85 -13.97 -8.14
CA GLY A 181 -0.26 -14.64 -6.98
C GLY A 181 0.00 -16.12 -7.24
N LYS A 182 -0.92 -16.81 -7.92
CA LYS A 182 -0.75 -18.22 -8.32
C LYS A 182 0.38 -18.39 -9.34
N LEU A 183 0.47 -17.51 -10.33
CA LEU A 183 1.54 -17.56 -11.35
C LEU A 183 2.91 -17.21 -10.74
N ALA A 184 2.97 -16.24 -9.83
CA ALA A 184 4.16 -15.86 -9.08
C ALA A 184 4.67 -17.01 -8.21
N SER A 185 3.76 -17.71 -7.51
CA SER A 185 4.11 -18.92 -6.78
C SER A 185 4.66 -20.01 -7.72
N HIS A 186 4.03 -20.22 -8.87
CA HIS A 186 4.50 -21.20 -9.86
C HIS A 186 5.90 -20.86 -10.42
N ARG A 187 6.17 -19.57 -10.69
CA ARG A 187 7.51 -19.10 -11.07
C ARG A 187 8.51 -19.38 -9.97
N GLN A 188 8.18 -19.07 -8.72
CA GLN A 188 9.09 -19.27 -7.59
C GLN A 188 9.46 -20.75 -7.44
N THR A 189 8.48 -21.66 -7.59
CA THR A 189 8.74 -23.10 -7.58
C THR A 189 9.60 -23.57 -8.75
N ALA A 190 9.41 -23.01 -9.95
CA ALA A 190 10.26 -23.32 -11.09
C ALA A 190 11.71 -22.84 -10.90
N TYR A 191 11.89 -21.66 -10.30
CA TYR A 191 13.21 -21.12 -9.95
C TYR A 191 13.88 -21.92 -8.82
N SER A 192 13.13 -22.32 -7.79
CA SER A 192 13.69 -23.11 -6.69
C SER A 192 14.20 -24.47 -7.19
N LEU A 193 13.49 -25.11 -8.13
CA LEU A 193 13.97 -26.34 -8.77
C LEU A 193 15.30 -26.16 -9.50
N ALA A 194 15.47 -25.03 -10.22
CA ALA A 194 16.73 -24.73 -10.89
C ALA A 194 17.86 -24.49 -9.87
N ALA A 195 17.57 -23.78 -8.77
CA ALA A 195 18.50 -23.56 -7.68
C ALA A 195 18.94 -24.89 -7.02
N THR A 196 18.00 -25.80 -6.76
CA THR A 196 18.31 -27.14 -6.22
C THR A 196 19.23 -27.94 -7.15
N ILE A 197 19.05 -27.85 -8.47
CA ILE A 197 19.95 -28.53 -9.43
C ILE A 197 21.37 -27.97 -9.34
N VAL A 198 21.50 -26.65 -9.24
CA VAL A 198 22.81 -26.00 -9.07
C VAL A 198 23.44 -26.43 -7.75
N GLU A 199 22.68 -26.41 -6.66
CA GLU A 199 23.13 -26.82 -5.33
C GLU A 199 23.63 -28.27 -5.31
N LEU A 200 22.89 -29.21 -5.91
CA LEU A 200 23.31 -30.61 -6.03
C LEU A 200 24.56 -30.77 -6.91
N THR A 201 24.64 -30.03 -8.01
CA THR A 201 25.78 -30.10 -8.94
C THR A 201 27.06 -29.55 -8.29
N ILE A 202 26.97 -28.41 -7.63
CA ILE A 202 28.11 -27.78 -6.94
C ILE A 202 28.49 -28.57 -5.69
N GLY A 203 27.51 -29.05 -4.92
CA GLY A 203 27.76 -29.89 -3.74
C GLY A 203 28.48 -31.20 -4.10
N ALA A 204 28.17 -31.78 -5.26
CA ALA A 204 28.80 -33.00 -5.78
C ALA A 204 29.87 -32.73 -6.87
N ILE A 205 30.51 -31.55 -6.89
CA ILE A 205 31.41 -31.13 -7.98
C ILE A 205 32.52 -32.14 -8.28
N ARG A 206 33.05 -32.81 -7.25
CA ARG A 206 34.11 -33.81 -7.39
C ARG A 206 33.62 -35.05 -8.17
N THR A 207 32.37 -35.45 -7.95
CA THR A 207 31.73 -36.56 -8.67
C THR A 207 31.40 -36.16 -10.11
N VAL A 208 30.90 -34.94 -10.32
CA VAL A 208 30.61 -34.43 -11.67
C VAL A 208 31.87 -34.37 -12.52
N ALA A 209 32.98 -33.88 -11.95
CA ALA A 209 34.27 -33.83 -12.62
C ALA A 209 34.85 -35.23 -12.90
N SER A 210 34.72 -36.19 -11.97
CA SER A 210 35.26 -37.55 -12.14
C SER A 210 34.53 -38.37 -13.23
N PHE A 211 33.25 -38.09 -13.47
CA PHE A 211 32.46 -38.74 -14.52
C PHE A 211 32.35 -37.90 -15.81
N THR A 212 33.06 -36.77 -15.90
CA THR A 212 32.99 -35.83 -17.03
C THR A 212 31.54 -35.38 -17.33
N GLY A 213 30.71 -35.25 -16.28
CA GLY A 213 29.26 -35.04 -16.36
C GLY A 213 28.82 -33.58 -16.52
N GLU A 214 29.76 -32.65 -16.72
CA GLU A 214 29.52 -31.20 -16.76
C GLU A 214 28.48 -30.81 -17.82
N GLN A 215 28.57 -31.39 -19.02
CA GLN A 215 27.62 -31.10 -20.10
C GLN A 215 26.20 -31.55 -19.77
N GLN A 216 26.05 -32.66 -19.05
CA GLN A 216 24.75 -33.15 -18.61
C GLN A 216 24.15 -32.24 -17.54
N ALA A 217 24.98 -31.76 -16.60
CA ALA A 217 24.55 -30.80 -15.59
C ALA A 217 24.09 -29.47 -16.21
N ILE A 218 24.85 -28.94 -17.18
CA ILE A 218 24.48 -27.73 -17.93
C ILE A 218 23.17 -27.93 -18.70
N SER A 219 22.98 -29.09 -19.34
CA SER A 219 21.74 -29.41 -20.06
C SER A 219 20.52 -29.45 -19.12
N ASN A 220 20.65 -30.09 -17.96
CA ASN A 220 19.59 -30.14 -16.94
C ASN A 220 19.25 -28.76 -16.37
N TYR A 221 20.26 -27.92 -16.14
CA TYR A 221 20.07 -26.54 -15.73
C TYR A 221 19.34 -25.73 -16.80
N ASN A 222 19.78 -25.78 -18.06
CA ASN A 222 19.11 -25.10 -19.18
C ASN A 222 17.65 -25.55 -19.35
N LYS A 223 17.37 -26.85 -19.22
CA LYS A 223 15.99 -27.38 -19.31
C LYS A 223 15.08 -26.79 -18.22
N SER A 224 15.61 -26.63 -17.01
CA SER A 224 14.89 -26.01 -15.89
C SER A 224 14.72 -24.51 -16.07
N LEU A 225 15.75 -23.85 -16.61
CA LEU A 225 15.74 -22.42 -16.90
C LEU A 225 14.72 -22.07 -18.00
N ILE A 226 14.61 -22.88 -19.06
CA ILE A 226 13.60 -22.72 -20.11
C ILE A 226 12.18 -22.85 -19.54
N LYS A 227 11.97 -23.78 -18.60
CA LYS A 227 10.68 -23.95 -17.92
C LYS A 227 10.34 -22.73 -17.05
N ALA A 228 11.32 -22.22 -16.28
CA ALA A 228 11.16 -21.01 -15.50
C ALA A 228 10.91 -19.78 -16.40
N TYR A 229 11.60 -19.66 -17.53
CA TYR A 229 11.42 -18.60 -18.51
C TYR A 229 10.01 -18.60 -19.11
N LYS A 230 9.51 -19.76 -19.54
CA LYS A 230 8.14 -19.88 -20.09
C LYS A 230 7.08 -19.51 -19.05
N SER A 231 7.26 -19.92 -17.79
CA SER A 231 6.40 -19.49 -16.68
C SER A 231 6.50 -17.98 -16.44
N GLY A 232 7.71 -17.41 -16.58
CA GLY A 232 8.01 -15.98 -16.55
C GLY A 232 7.20 -15.18 -17.56
N VAL A 233 7.23 -15.61 -18.82
CA VAL A 233 6.49 -14.97 -19.92
C VAL A 233 4.99 -15.05 -19.70
N GLN A 234 4.47 -16.20 -19.26
CA GLN A 234 3.04 -16.37 -18.97
C GLN A 234 2.57 -15.47 -17.83
N GLU A 235 3.37 -15.32 -16.77
CA GLU A 235 3.05 -14.37 -15.71
C GLU A 235 3.12 -12.93 -16.17
N GLY A 236 4.13 -12.56 -16.96
CA GLY A 236 4.24 -11.21 -17.51
C GLY A 236 3.00 -10.84 -18.33
N LEU A 237 2.56 -11.75 -19.20
CA LEU A 237 1.34 -11.58 -19.98
C LEU A 237 0.08 -11.51 -19.10
N ALA A 238 -0.06 -12.38 -18.11
CA ALA A 238 -1.20 -12.36 -17.20
C ALA A 238 -1.25 -11.09 -16.35
N THR A 239 -0.08 -10.58 -15.93
CA THR A 239 0.05 -9.33 -15.16
C THR A 239 -0.31 -8.13 -16.03
N GLY A 240 0.21 -8.08 -17.26
CA GLY A 240 -0.09 -7.01 -18.22
C GLY A 240 -1.58 -6.96 -18.59
N LEU A 241 -2.16 -8.12 -18.94
CA LEU A 241 -3.59 -8.22 -19.24
C LEU A 241 -4.46 -7.90 -18.03
N GLY A 242 -4.08 -8.36 -16.84
CA GLY A 242 -4.77 -8.04 -15.61
C GLY A 242 -4.78 -6.53 -15.35
N LEU A 243 -3.61 -5.89 -15.40
CA LEU A 243 -3.48 -4.46 -15.11
C LEU A 243 -4.22 -3.61 -16.14
N GLY A 244 -4.15 -4.00 -17.41
CA GLY A 244 -4.93 -3.37 -18.49
C GLY A 244 -6.45 -3.52 -18.29
N THR A 245 -6.91 -4.69 -17.84
CA THR A 245 -8.34 -4.94 -17.57
C THR A 245 -8.84 -4.08 -16.41
N VAL A 246 -8.06 -3.96 -15.33
CA VAL A 246 -8.42 -3.08 -14.18
C VAL A 246 -8.46 -1.61 -14.60
N MET A 247 -7.46 -1.14 -15.36
CA MET A 247 -7.44 0.24 -15.86
C MET A 247 -8.61 0.52 -16.80
N PHE A 248 -8.97 -0.42 -17.68
CA PHE A 248 -10.14 -0.30 -18.55
C PHE A 248 -11.44 -0.13 -17.74
N ILE A 249 -11.65 -0.97 -16.72
CA ILE A 249 -12.84 -0.88 -15.87
C ILE A 249 -12.88 0.47 -15.12
N LEU A 250 -11.74 0.96 -14.62
CA LEU A 250 -11.65 2.27 -13.99
C LEU A 250 -12.08 3.40 -14.94
N PHE A 251 -11.58 3.43 -16.18
CA PHE A 251 -11.99 4.45 -17.15
C PHE A 251 -13.48 4.34 -17.53
N CYS A 252 -14.02 3.12 -17.63
CA CYS A 252 -15.46 2.94 -17.84
C CYS A 252 -16.29 3.46 -16.67
N ASP A 253 -15.85 3.22 -15.43
CA ASP A 253 -16.50 3.71 -14.22
C ASP A 253 -16.46 5.25 -14.15
N TYR A 254 -15.31 5.88 -14.43
CA TYR A 254 -15.21 7.33 -14.54
C TYR A 254 -16.15 7.91 -15.61
N GLY A 255 -16.25 7.27 -16.78
CA GLY A 255 -17.17 7.69 -17.83
C GLY A 255 -18.64 7.57 -17.41
N PHE A 256 -18.99 6.48 -16.72
CA PHE A 256 -20.33 6.27 -16.18
C PHE A 256 -20.67 7.30 -15.09
N ALA A 257 -19.72 7.59 -14.20
CA ALA A 257 -19.84 8.58 -13.14
C ALA A 257 -20.11 9.98 -13.69
N LEU A 258 -19.35 10.40 -14.71
CA LEU A 258 -19.54 11.70 -15.37
C LEU A 258 -20.89 11.79 -16.11
N TRP A 259 -21.30 10.73 -16.81
CA TRP A 259 -22.59 10.71 -17.52
C TRP A 259 -23.77 10.79 -16.55
N PHE A 260 -23.74 9.96 -15.49
CA PHE A 260 -24.80 9.93 -14.48
C PHE A 260 -24.82 11.22 -13.63
N GLY A 261 -23.65 11.72 -13.26
CA GLY A 261 -23.49 13.01 -12.58
C GLY A 261 -24.02 14.18 -13.40
N GLY A 262 -23.68 14.23 -14.70
CA GLY A 262 -24.21 15.24 -15.62
C GLY A 262 -25.75 15.22 -15.72
N LYS A 263 -26.34 14.02 -15.77
CA LYS A 263 -27.80 13.87 -15.76
C LYS A 263 -28.45 14.38 -14.46
N MET A 264 -27.82 14.15 -13.30
CA MET A 264 -28.32 14.64 -12.01
C MET A 264 -28.20 16.15 -11.83
N ILE A 265 -27.17 16.78 -12.40
CA ILE A 265 -27.05 18.25 -12.43
C ILE A 265 -28.26 18.85 -13.17
N ILE A 266 -28.65 18.25 -14.30
CA ILE A 266 -29.75 18.74 -15.16
C ILE A 266 -31.13 18.46 -14.53
N GLU A 267 -31.38 17.25 -14.02
CA GLU A 267 -32.71 16.84 -13.55
C GLU A 267 -33.02 17.24 -12.10
N LYS A 268 -32.01 17.34 -11.23
CA LYS A 268 -32.19 17.56 -9.78
C LYS A 268 -31.47 18.80 -9.23
N GLY A 269 -30.79 19.58 -10.08
CA GLY A 269 -30.14 20.83 -9.68
C GLY A 269 -28.94 20.64 -8.74
N TYR A 270 -28.27 19.48 -8.79
CA TYR A 270 -26.99 19.27 -8.11
C TYR A 270 -25.94 20.21 -8.68
N LYS A 271 -25.00 20.66 -7.85
CA LYS A 271 -23.89 21.50 -8.30
C LYS A 271 -22.79 20.65 -8.93
N GLY A 272 -22.04 21.21 -9.88
CA GLY A 272 -20.98 20.50 -10.61
C GLY A 272 -19.83 20.06 -9.70
N GLY A 273 -19.54 20.84 -8.66
CA GLY A 273 -18.56 20.52 -7.63
C GLY A 273 -18.90 19.26 -6.85
N ASP A 274 -20.17 19.02 -6.53
CA ASP A 274 -20.59 17.83 -5.76
C ASP A 274 -20.40 16.53 -6.56
N VAL A 275 -20.60 16.58 -7.89
CA VAL A 275 -20.33 15.44 -8.77
C VAL A 275 -18.83 15.14 -8.85
N ILE A 276 -18.01 16.18 -8.97
CA ILE A 276 -16.56 16.03 -9.12
C ILE A 276 -15.91 15.52 -7.83
N ILE A 277 -16.40 15.98 -6.66
CA ILE A 277 -15.96 15.47 -5.35
C ILE A 277 -16.19 13.96 -5.23
N GLU A 278 -17.31 13.45 -5.72
CA GLU A 278 -17.61 12.02 -5.63
C GLU A 278 -16.87 11.16 -6.67
N THR A 279 -16.40 11.76 -7.76
CA THR A 279 -15.56 11.07 -8.74
C THR A 279 -14.06 11.06 -8.39
N LEU A 280 -13.59 11.96 -7.53
CA LEU A 280 -12.16 12.12 -7.17
C LEU A 280 -11.77 11.33 -5.92
#